data_AF-A0A6A7KQ17-F1
#
_entry.id   AF-A0A6A7KQ17-F1
#
_cell.length_a   1.000
_cell.length_b   1.000
_cell.length_c   1.000
_cell.angle_alpha   90.00
_cell.angle_beta   90.00
_cell.angle_gamma   90.00
#
_symmetry.space_group_name_H-M   'P 1'
#
loop_
_entity.id
_entity.type
_entity.pdbx_description
1 polymer ?
#
loop_
_entity_poly.entity_id
_entity_poly.type
_entity_poly.pdbx_seq_one_letter_code
_entity_poly.pdbx_strand_id
1 'polypeptide(L)'
;MAKNPQRAAPIGEWELPNQDLLAALGTFVIAWSGIETTVEAGIHKQTGLPPLESSIITAGLMFKSRTAILSSLLNRNPEKNAQALAIVRQIEALSDRNDIVHGIIGGNKTKIWFNRRKTGRKFTSKIEDYDLERLRALALKYADLSGELFKALGLTKDSYLKFLQQAHNDANRA
;
A
#
# COMPACT_ATOMS: atom_id res chain seq x y z
N MET A 1 -28.26 -16.10 -5.96
CA MET A 1 -27.27 -14.99 -6.04
C MET A 1 -27.17 -14.55 -7.50
N ALA A 2 -27.61 -13.34 -7.83
CA ALA A 2 -27.49 -12.80 -9.19
C ALA A 2 -26.01 -12.59 -9.53
N LYS A 3 -25.56 -13.09 -10.69
CA LYS A 3 -24.21 -12.81 -11.20
C LYS A 3 -24.14 -11.32 -11.54
N ASN A 4 -23.30 -10.56 -10.84
CA ASN A 4 -22.96 -9.20 -11.27
C ASN A 4 -22.43 -9.29 -12.71
N PRO A 5 -23.00 -8.56 -13.68
CA PRO A 5 -22.52 -8.61 -15.06
C PRO A 5 -21.04 -8.19 -15.06
N GLN A 6 -20.17 -9.06 -15.56
CA GLN A 6 -18.78 -8.68 -15.81
C GLN A 6 -18.79 -7.48 -16.75
N ARG A 7 -18.31 -6.33 -16.29
CA ARG A 7 -18.15 -5.15 -17.12
C ARG A 7 -17.25 -5.52 -18.30
N ALA A 8 -17.73 -5.34 -19.52
CA ALA A 8 -16.92 -5.51 -20.71
C ALA A 8 -15.73 -4.55 -20.64
N ALA A 9 -14.58 -4.97 -21.15
CA ALA A 9 -13.45 -4.05 -21.28
C ALA A 9 -13.85 -2.90 -22.22
N PRO A 10 -13.58 -1.63 -21.85
CA PRO A 10 -13.87 -0.52 -22.74
C PRO A 10 -13.05 -0.67 -24.02
N ILE A 11 -13.74 -0.87 -25.14
CA ILE A 11 -13.15 -0.91 -26.48
C ILE A 11 -13.19 0.53 -27.01
N GLY A 12 -12.02 1.17 -27.21
CA GLY A 12 -11.92 2.42 -27.97
C GLY A 12 -11.69 3.72 -27.18
N GLU A 13 -11.68 3.70 -25.85
CA GLU A 13 -11.38 4.89 -25.03
C GLU A 13 -9.99 4.78 -24.41
N TRP A 14 -8.97 5.05 -25.22
CA TRP A 14 -7.58 5.20 -24.76
C TRP A 14 -7.18 6.65 -24.94
N GLU A 15 -7.56 7.48 -23.98
CA GLU A 15 -7.05 8.85 -23.88
C GLU A 15 -6.24 8.99 -22.62
N LEU A 16 -5.21 9.84 -22.67
CA LEU A 16 -4.48 10.20 -21.46
C LEU A 16 -5.46 10.88 -20.48
N PRO A 17 -5.55 10.41 -19.22
CA PRO A 17 -6.33 11.07 -18.19
C PRO A 17 -5.93 12.54 -18.01
N ASN A 18 -6.87 13.38 -17.57
CA ASN A 18 -6.54 14.77 -17.28
C ASN A 18 -5.51 14.89 -16.13
N GLN A 19 -4.87 16.05 -16.03
CA GLN A 19 -3.80 16.28 -15.07
C GLN A 19 -4.25 16.10 -13.61
N ASP A 20 -5.47 16.53 -13.27
CA ASP A 20 -6.02 16.38 -11.92
C ASP A 20 -6.17 14.91 -11.52
N LEU A 21 -6.60 14.07 -12.46
CA LEU A 21 -6.80 12.64 -12.25
C LEU A 21 -5.45 11.90 -12.12
N LEU A 22 -4.46 12.27 -12.93
CA LEU A 22 -3.08 11.77 -12.79
C LEU A 22 -2.45 12.20 -11.46
N ALA A 23 -2.65 13.45 -11.04
CA ALA A 23 -2.16 13.96 -9.77
C ALA A 23 -2.80 13.23 -8.58
N ALA A 24 -4.11 12.94 -8.65
CA ALA A 24 -4.80 12.16 -7.63
C ALA A 24 -4.26 10.72 -7.55
N LEU A 25 -3.99 10.08 -8.70
CA LEU A 25 -3.33 8.77 -8.75
C LEU A 25 -1.92 8.82 -8.15
N GLY A 26 -1.11 9.82 -8.49
CA GLY A 26 0.22 10.00 -7.90
C GLY A 26 0.17 10.20 -6.38
N THR A 27 -0.81 10.97 -5.90
CA THR A 27 -1.02 11.18 -4.47
C THR A 27 -1.37 9.86 -3.76
N PHE A 28 -2.21 9.02 -4.39
CA PHE A 28 -2.49 7.67 -3.89
C PHE A 28 -1.21 6.82 -3.80
N VAL A 29 -0.36 6.82 -4.84
CA VAL A 29 0.90 6.04 -4.85
C VAL A 29 1.84 6.50 -3.74
N ILE A 30 1.95 7.80 -3.49
CA ILE A 30 2.76 8.36 -2.38
C ILE A 30 2.19 7.90 -1.03
N ALA A 31 0.87 8.01 -0.82
CA ALA A 31 0.21 7.58 0.41
C ALA A 31 0.40 6.07 0.65
N TRP A 32 0.28 5.25 -0.40
CA TRP A 32 0.55 3.82 -0.34
C TRP A 32 2.01 3.51 0.02
N SER A 33 2.97 4.18 -0.61
CA SER A 33 4.39 4.04 -0.27
C SER A 33 4.65 4.39 1.19
N GLY A 34 3.99 5.42 1.73
CA GLY A 34 4.05 5.77 3.15
C GLY A 34 3.60 4.64 4.07
N ILE A 35 2.53 3.91 3.72
CA ILE A 35 2.10 2.71 4.46
C ILE A 35 3.19 1.65 4.42
N GLU A 36 3.72 1.31 3.24
CA GLU A 36 4.72 0.26 3.08
C GLU A 36 5.97 0.53 3.93
N THR A 37 6.46 1.77 3.87
CA THR A 37 7.63 2.18 4.62
C THR A 37 7.36 2.28 6.13
N THR A 38 6.15 2.69 6.54
CA THR A 38 5.75 2.69 7.96
C THR A 38 5.72 1.27 8.53
N VAL A 39 5.24 0.28 7.76
CA VAL A 39 5.27 -1.12 8.16
C VAL A 39 6.71 -1.61 8.32
N GLU A 40 7.59 -1.30 7.37
CA GLU A 40 9.01 -1.68 7.42
C GLU A 40 9.74 -1.05 8.63
N ALA A 41 9.56 0.26 8.85
CA ALA A 41 10.10 0.95 10.02
C ALA A 41 9.53 0.40 11.34
N GLY A 42 8.25 -0.02 11.32
CA GLY A 42 7.61 -0.73 12.43
C GLY A 42 8.28 -2.07 12.74
N ILE A 43 8.58 -2.87 11.71
CA ILE A 43 9.31 -4.14 11.85
C ILE A 43 10.70 -3.87 12.44
N HIS A 44 11.45 -2.92 11.86
CA HIS A 44 12.76 -2.48 12.36
C HIS A 44 12.70 -2.13 13.86
N LYS A 45 11.73 -1.32 14.28
CA LYS A 45 11.56 -0.93 15.69
C LYS A 45 11.27 -2.13 16.60
N GLN A 46 10.48 -3.10 16.15
CA GLN A 46 10.10 -4.26 16.97
C GLN A 46 11.20 -5.33 17.03
N THR A 47 12.04 -5.45 16.00
CA THR A 47 13.15 -6.42 15.98
C THR A 47 14.41 -5.87 16.61
N GLY A 48 14.61 -4.54 16.58
CA GLY A 48 15.83 -3.89 17.05
C GLY A 48 17.06 -4.18 16.18
N LEU A 49 16.86 -4.74 14.97
CA LEU A 49 17.92 -4.99 14.02
C LEU A 49 18.48 -3.68 13.46
N PRO A 50 19.74 -3.66 12.98
CA PRO A 50 20.24 -2.54 12.19
C PRO A 50 19.30 -2.21 11.01
N PRO A 51 19.23 -0.94 10.57
CA PRO A 51 18.37 -0.53 9.47
C PRO A 51 18.56 -1.34 8.19
N LEU A 52 19.81 -1.52 7.74
CA LEU A 52 20.12 -2.32 6.54
C LEU A 52 19.60 -3.75 6.66
N GLU A 53 19.89 -4.43 7.77
CA GLU A 53 19.44 -5.81 8.01
C GLU A 53 17.90 -5.91 8.02
N SER A 54 17.23 -4.91 8.59
CA SER A 54 15.77 -4.83 8.58
C SER A 54 15.22 -4.67 7.16
N SER A 55 15.87 -3.86 6.32
CA SER A 55 15.51 -3.72 4.91
C SER A 55 15.82 -4.98 4.10
N ILE A 56 16.96 -5.66 4.33
CA ILE A 56 17.32 -6.91 3.65
C ILE A 56 16.24 -7.98 3.88
N ILE A 57 15.80 -8.18 5.12
CA ILE A 57 14.81 -9.23 5.43
C ILE A 57 13.41 -8.90 4.90
N THR A 58 13.13 -7.63 4.55
CA THR A 58 11.80 -7.19 4.11
C THR A 58 11.70 -6.85 2.62
N ALA A 59 12.81 -6.52 1.95
CA ALA A 59 12.82 -6.00 0.58
C ALA A 59 12.17 -6.92 -0.45
N GLY A 60 12.36 -8.24 -0.32
CA GLY A 60 11.76 -9.23 -1.23
C GLY A 60 10.34 -9.65 -0.85
N LEU A 61 9.79 -9.15 0.26
CA LEU A 61 8.53 -9.61 0.79
C LEU A 61 7.35 -8.83 0.21
N MET A 62 6.35 -9.57 -0.25
CA MET A 62 5.03 -9.01 -0.57
C MET A 62 4.46 -8.31 0.65
N PHE A 63 3.71 -7.23 0.44
CA PHE A 63 3.15 -6.42 1.52
C PHE A 63 2.40 -7.25 2.58
N LYS A 64 1.62 -8.24 2.15
CA LYS A 64 0.89 -9.16 3.04
C LYS A 64 1.83 -9.92 4.00
N SER A 65 3.01 -10.31 3.52
CA SER A 65 4.01 -10.99 4.35
C SER A 65 4.62 -10.02 5.36
N ARG A 66 4.88 -8.77 4.96
CA ARG A 66 5.37 -7.71 5.86
C ARG A 66 4.37 -7.39 6.98
N THR A 67 3.08 -7.24 6.65
CA THR A 67 2.03 -6.99 7.67
C THR A 67 1.81 -8.19 8.59
N ALA A 68 1.97 -9.42 8.09
CA ALA A 68 1.92 -10.62 8.93
C ALA A 68 3.09 -10.67 9.93
N ILE A 69 4.31 -10.35 9.50
CA ILE A 69 5.49 -10.24 10.39
C ILE A 69 5.25 -9.17 11.45
N LEU A 70 4.86 -7.95 11.03
CA LEU A 70 4.59 -6.85 11.97
C LEU A 70 3.50 -7.23 12.97
N SER A 71 2.39 -7.81 12.52
CA SER A 71 1.31 -8.26 13.39
C SER A 71 1.80 -9.30 14.40
N SER A 72 2.61 -10.27 13.98
CA SER A 72 3.19 -11.28 14.88
C SER A 72 4.08 -10.64 15.95
N LEU A 73 4.93 -9.69 15.56
CA LEU A 73 5.79 -8.95 16.48
C LEU A 73 4.97 -8.14 17.50
N LEU A 74 3.94 -7.42 17.05
CA LEU A 74 3.06 -6.62 17.90
C LEU A 74 2.26 -7.48 18.89
N ASN A 75 1.86 -8.69 18.49
CA ASN A 75 1.15 -9.64 19.35
C ASN A 75 1.99 -10.21 20.50
N ARG A 76 3.30 -9.92 20.58
CA ARG A 76 4.08 -10.20 21.79
C ARG A 76 3.61 -9.40 22.99
N ASN A 77 2.98 -8.24 22.77
CA ASN A 77 2.31 -7.45 23.80
C ASN A 77 1.02 -6.82 23.20
N PRO A 78 -0.07 -7.60 23.10
CA PRO A 78 -1.26 -7.19 22.36
C PRO A 78 -2.01 -6.04 23.01
N GLU A 79 -1.98 -5.94 24.35
CA GLU A 79 -2.64 -4.86 25.09
C GLU A 79 -2.01 -3.50 24.77
N LYS A 80 -0.67 -3.43 24.80
CA LYS A 80 0.07 -2.22 24.44
C LYS A 80 -0.08 -1.84 22.97
N ASN A 81 -0.23 -2.84 22.09
CA ASN A 81 -0.22 -2.66 20.64
C ASN A 81 -1.60 -2.77 19.99
N ALA A 82 -2.69 -2.76 20.77
CA ALA A 82 -4.04 -3.01 20.29
C ALA A 82 -4.45 -2.07 19.14
N GLN A 83 -4.10 -0.78 19.25
CA GLN A 83 -4.38 0.20 18.21
C GLN A 83 -3.62 -0.08 16.91
N ALA A 84 -2.31 -0.36 17.00
CA ALA A 84 -1.50 -0.68 15.82
C ALA A 84 -2.01 -1.95 15.12
N LEU A 85 -2.36 -2.98 15.90
CA LEU A 85 -2.96 -4.23 15.37
C LEU A 85 -4.29 -3.97 14.66
N ALA A 86 -5.15 -3.11 15.21
CA ALA A 86 -6.41 -2.75 14.58
C ALA A 86 -6.18 -2.02 13.23
N ILE A 87 -5.24 -1.07 13.18
CA ILE A 87 -4.92 -0.33 11.97
C ILE A 87 -4.31 -1.24 10.89
N VAL A 88 -3.40 -2.16 11.26
CA VAL A 88 -2.84 -3.13 10.31
C VAL A 88 -3.96 -3.99 9.69
N ARG A 89 -4.93 -4.47 10.48
CA ARG A 89 -6.08 -5.21 9.95
C ARG A 89 -6.94 -4.37 8.99
N GLN A 90 -7.14 -3.09 9.30
CA GLN A 90 -7.86 -2.18 8.42
C GLN A 90 -7.13 -2.01 7.08
N ILE A 91 -5.82 -1.78 7.13
CA ILE A 91 -4.98 -1.64 5.92
C ILE A 91 -5.03 -2.94 5.08
N GLU A 92 -4.92 -4.11 5.72
CA GLU A 92 -5.00 -5.39 5.02
C GLU A 92 -6.33 -5.59 4.29
N ALA A 93 -7.43 -5.13 4.88
CA ALA A 93 -8.78 -5.21 4.30
C ALA A 93 -8.99 -4.31 3.07
N LEU A 94 -8.11 -3.33 2.80
CA LEU A 94 -8.26 -2.44 1.65
C LEU A 94 -7.90 -3.16 0.34
N SER A 95 -8.90 -3.50 -0.45
CA SER A 95 -8.67 -4.23 -1.70
C SER A 95 -8.15 -3.37 -2.85
N ASP A 96 -8.50 -2.06 -2.89
CA ASP A 96 -8.27 -1.16 -4.02
C ASP A 96 -6.78 -1.04 -4.41
N ARG A 97 -5.86 -1.08 -3.42
CA ARG A 97 -4.41 -1.08 -3.68
C ARG A 97 -3.98 -2.14 -4.68
N ASN A 98 -4.59 -3.32 -4.62
CA ASN A 98 -4.17 -4.40 -5.48
C ASN A 98 -4.66 -4.21 -6.91
N ASP A 99 -5.76 -3.47 -7.09
CA ASP A 99 -6.28 -3.15 -8.40
C ASP A 99 -5.41 -2.04 -9.00
N ILE A 100 -5.04 -1.01 -8.22
CA ILE A 100 -4.22 0.12 -8.68
C ILE A 100 -2.74 -0.26 -8.91
N VAL A 101 -2.10 -0.98 -7.99
CA VAL A 101 -0.66 -1.28 -8.02
C VAL A 101 -0.31 -2.45 -8.95
N HIS A 102 -1.24 -3.39 -9.15
CA HIS A 102 -0.99 -4.60 -9.94
C HIS A 102 -1.88 -4.75 -11.18
N GLY A 103 -2.77 -3.79 -11.43
CA GLY A 103 -3.65 -3.79 -12.60
C GLY A 103 -2.96 -3.23 -13.84
N ILE A 104 -3.45 -3.65 -15.00
CA ILE A 104 -3.15 -2.97 -16.26
C ILE A 104 -4.01 -1.72 -16.32
N ILE A 105 -3.38 -0.56 -16.49
CA ILE A 105 -4.03 0.74 -16.51
C ILE A 105 -4.53 1.10 -17.92
N GLY A 106 -5.69 1.72 -17.97
CA GLY A 106 -6.18 2.47 -19.12
C GLY A 106 -7.14 3.55 -18.65
N GLY A 107 -7.70 4.34 -19.56
CA GLY A 107 -8.59 5.41 -19.16
C GLY A 107 -8.97 6.36 -20.28
N ASN A 108 -9.77 7.33 -19.89
CA ASN A 108 -10.12 8.49 -20.67
C ASN A 108 -9.85 9.76 -19.85
N LYS A 109 -10.19 10.94 -20.39
CA LYS A 109 -9.99 12.23 -19.70
C LYS A 109 -10.56 12.31 -18.28
N THR A 110 -11.62 11.57 -17.97
CA THR A 110 -12.39 11.70 -16.72
C THR A 110 -12.29 10.49 -15.79
N LYS A 111 -11.81 9.35 -16.29
CA LYS A 111 -11.75 8.09 -15.56
C LYS A 111 -10.48 7.31 -15.88
N ILE A 112 -9.92 6.67 -14.86
CA ILE A 112 -8.89 5.64 -15.00
C ILE A 112 -9.52 4.31 -14.62
N TRP A 113 -9.21 3.27 -15.36
CA TRP A 113 -9.62 1.92 -15.02
C TRP A 113 -8.41 1.01 -14.90
N PHE A 114 -8.54 0.03 -14.02
CA PHE A 114 -7.49 -0.97 -13.76
C PHE A 114 -8.05 -2.36 -14.02
N ASN A 115 -7.45 -3.08 -14.98
CA ASN A 115 -7.75 -4.48 -15.23
C ASN A 115 -6.82 -5.35 -14.38
N ARG A 116 -7.34 -5.84 -13.26
CA ARG A 116 -6.64 -6.81 -12.44
C ARG A 116 -6.88 -8.22 -12.97
N ARG A 117 -5.77 -8.88 -13.30
CA ARG A 117 -5.74 -10.28 -13.72
C ARG A 117 -5.17 -11.12 -12.59
N LYS A 118 -5.77 -12.28 -12.34
CA LYS A 118 -5.25 -13.25 -11.37
C LYS A 118 -5.19 -14.63 -12.02
N THR A 119 -4.07 -15.29 -11.82
CA THR A 119 -3.88 -16.72 -12.09
C THR A 119 -3.85 -17.46 -10.77
N GLY A 120 -4.52 -18.60 -10.73
CA GLY A 120 -4.65 -19.46 -9.56
C GLY A 120 -5.19 -20.80 -10.06
N ARG A 121 -6.30 -21.28 -9.52
CA ARG A 121 -7.00 -22.46 -10.08
C ARG A 121 -7.65 -22.19 -11.45
N LYS A 122 -7.98 -20.93 -11.73
CA LYS A 122 -8.50 -20.44 -13.01
C LYS A 122 -8.04 -19.01 -13.25
N PHE A 123 -7.95 -18.61 -14.51
CA PHE A 123 -7.73 -17.21 -14.87
C PHE A 123 -8.98 -16.39 -14.53
N THR A 124 -8.80 -15.23 -13.90
CA THR A 124 -9.86 -14.25 -13.67
C THR A 124 -9.39 -12.86 -14.04
N SER A 125 -10.29 -12.05 -14.57
CA SER A 125 -10.06 -10.64 -14.90
C SER A 125 -11.21 -9.81 -14.30
N LYS A 126 -10.85 -8.71 -13.63
CA LYS A 126 -11.77 -7.74 -13.04
C LYS A 126 -11.31 -6.35 -13.47
N ILE A 127 -12.23 -5.55 -13.98
CA ILE A 127 -12.00 -4.13 -14.26
C ILE A 127 -12.64 -3.32 -13.15
N GLU A 128 -11.90 -2.35 -12.63
CA GLU A 128 -12.36 -1.39 -11.64
C GLU A 128 -12.06 0.03 -12.11
N ASP A 129 -13.07 0.89 -12.06
CA ASP A 129 -13.00 2.27 -12.56
C ASP A 129 -12.87 3.27 -11.40
N TYR A 130 -12.08 4.31 -11.62
CA TYR A 130 -11.80 5.35 -10.65
C TYR A 130 -11.89 6.72 -11.34
N ASP A 131 -12.71 7.59 -10.79
CA ASP A 131 -12.75 9.00 -11.11
C ASP A 131 -11.90 9.81 -10.12
N LEU A 132 -11.89 11.13 -10.30
CA LEU A 132 -11.10 12.06 -9.51
C LEU A 132 -11.48 12.03 -8.03
N GLU A 133 -12.77 12.01 -7.74
CA GLU A 133 -13.28 12.02 -6.36
C GLU A 133 -12.88 10.74 -5.64
N ARG A 134 -13.10 9.58 -6.26
CA ARG A 134 -12.74 8.28 -5.68
C ARG A 134 -11.23 8.17 -5.42
N LEU A 135 -10.38 8.62 -6.35
CA LEU A 135 -8.93 8.59 -6.14
C LEU A 135 -8.49 9.51 -5.01
N ARG A 136 -9.06 10.73 -4.91
CA ARG A 136 -8.76 11.64 -3.81
C ARG A 136 -9.19 11.06 -2.46
N ALA A 137 -10.38 10.50 -2.38
CA ALA A 137 -10.88 9.85 -1.17
C ALA A 137 -10.00 8.67 -0.75
N LEU A 138 -9.55 7.85 -1.70
CA LEU A 138 -8.61 6.75 -1.44
C LEU A 138 -7.25 7.27 -1.00
N ALA A 139 -6.68 8.27 -1.67
CA ALA A 139 -5.39 8.83 -1.30
C ALA A 139 -5.41 9.38 0.13
N LEU A 140 -6.45 10.13 0.50
CA LEU A 140 -6.63 10.65 1.85
C LEU A 140 -6.75 9.50 2.87
N LYS A 141 -7.61 8.51 2.60
CA LYS A 141 -7.79 7.35 3.49
C LYS A 141 -6.48 6.61 3.75
N TYR A 142 -5.65 6.42 2.73
CA TYR A 142 -4.36 5.74 2.87
C TYR A 142 -3.33 6.60 3.63
N ALA A 143 -3.33 7.91 3.39
CA ALA A 143 -2.48 8.86 4.11
C ALA A 143 -2.83 8.90 5.61
N ASP A 144 -4.13 8.95 5.93
CA ASP A 144 -4.62 8.92 7.31
C ASP A 144 -4.21 7.63 8.02
N LEU A 145 -4.45 6.46 7.40
CA LEU A 145 -4.05 5.18 7.97
C LEU A 145 -2.52 5.05 8.12
N SER A 146 -1.74 5.60 7.20
CA SER A 146 -0.28 5.66 7.33
C SER A 146 0.12 6.49 8.56
N GLY A 147 -0.46 7.69 8.71
CA GLY A 147 -0.19 8.57 9.85
C GLY A 147 -0.65 7.99 11.19
N GLU A 148 -1.80 7.33 11.22
CA GLU A 148 -2.32 6.64 12.40
C GLU A 148 -1.44 5.46 12.79
N LEU A 149 -1.03 4.62 11.82
CA LEU A 149 -0.14 3.49 12.07
C LEU A 149 1.21 3.98 12.60
N PHE A 150 1.77 5.03 11.98
CA PHE A 150 3.02 5.65 12.39
C PHE A 150 2.98 6.08 13.86
N LYS A 151 1.90 6.77 14.27
CA LYS A 151 1.67 7.19 15.65
C LYS A 151 1.47 6.00 16.57
N ALA A 152 0.65 5.01 16.20
CA ALA A 152 0.35 3.84 17.02
C ALA A 152 1.59 2.94 17.25
N LEU A 153 2.53 2.92 16.30
CA LEU A 153 3.84 2.27 16.46
C LEU A 153 4.80 3.09 17.33
N GLY A 154 4.45 4.31 17.71
CA GLY A 154 5.29 5.26 18.42
C GLY A 154 6.54 5.64 17.63
N LEU A 155 6.46 5.66 16.30
CA LEU A 155 7.56 6.16 15.47
C LEU A 155 7.65 7.68 15.62
N THR A 156 8.87 8.19 15.52
CA THR A 156 9.12 9.64 15.40
C THR A 156 9.69 9.94 14.02
N LYS A 157 9.49 11.19 13.56
CA LYS A 157 10.03 11.64 12.27
C LYS A 157 11.52 11.33 12.16
N ASP A 158 12.28 11.61 13.23
CA ASP A 158 13.72 11.39 13.27
C ASP A 158 14.08 9.90 13.20
N SER A 159 13.41 9.04 13.97
CA SER A 159 13.67 7.58 13.91
C SER A 159 13.37 7.00 12.53
N TYR A 160 12.33 7.52 11.87
CA TYR A 160 11.90 7.07 10.55
C TYR A 160 12.86 7.52 9.45
N LEU A 161 13.25 8.79 9.46
CA LEU A 161 14.21 9.32 8.48
C LEU A 161 15.60 8.70 8.68
N LYS A 162 16.03 8.53 9.94
CA LYS A 162 17.30 7.88 10.26
C LYS A 162 17.32 6.43 9.76
N PHE A 163 16.24 5.68 9.95
CA PHE A 163 16.10 4.33 9.41
C PHE A 163 16.33 4.30 7.89
N LEU A 164 15.60 5.12 7.13
CA LEU A 164 15.73 5.14 5.67
C LEU A 164 17.11 5.56 5.18
N GLN A 165 17.66 6.62 5.80
CA GLN A 165 18.96 7.14 5.43
C GLN A 165 20.07 6.14 5.72
N GLN A 166 20.06 5.50 6.90
CA GLN A 166 21.08 4.52 7.28
C GLN A 166 21.00 3.27 6.41
N ALA A 167 19.79 2.72 6.20
CA ALA A 167 19.62 1.56 5.32
C ALA A 167 20.16 1.83 3.90
N HIS A 168 19.87 3.01 3.34
CA HIS A 168 20.39 3.41 2.03
C HIS A 168 21.91 3.57 2.02
N ASN A 169 22.46 4.32 2.98
CA ASN A 169 23.90 4.61 3.03
C ASN A 169 24.72 3.34 3.22
N ASP A 170 24.29 2.46 4.12
CA ASP A 170 25.02 1.24 4.44
C ASP A 170 24.97 0.25 3.26
N ALA A 171 23.84 0.17 2.53
CA ALA A 171 23.73 -0.66 1.32
C ALA A 171 24.69 -0.23 0.18
N ASN A 172 25.04 1.05 0.11
CA ASN A 172 25.87 1.61 -0.97
C ASN A 172 27.35 1.83 -0.56
N ARG A 173 27.73 1.43 0.65
CA ARG A 173 29.11 1.46 1.14
C ARG A 173 29.79 0.09 1.10
N ALA A 174 29.02 -0.97 0.92
CA ALA A 174 29.49 -2.35 0.76
C ALA A 174 29.93 -2.60 -0.69
#